data_AF-A0A395JU86-F1
#
_entry.id   AF-A0A395JU86-F1
#
_cell.length_a   1.000
_cell.length_b   1.000
_cell.length_c   1.000
_cell.angle_alpha   90.00
_cell.angle_beta   90.00
_cell.angle_gamma   90.00
#
_symmetry.space_group_name_H-M   'P 1'
#
loop_
_entity.id
_entity.type
_entity.pdbx_description
1 polymer ?
#
loop_
_entity_poly.entity_id
_entity_poly.type
_entity_poly.pdbx_seq_one_letter_code
_entity_poly.pdbx_strand_id
1 'polypeptide(L)'
;MKTLFGNELLNEFARLLNSAKNRIWICSPYVGSLKFIETISNNKINSSKVEKKFITDIKEVSKLNFKFFKRIIKTGELRTLTGVHAKIYIIDNKCLVTSANLTETAFYRRHEIGIFLNEEESKESISTYENFWKKSIKIKRIELKETKDKKKEKSKDENYGFKLPKIWNISQKKKLPQFWLKPIGVSENPITENQKFSDLEVELHFAVNPKAIRVNDIIIAYGIGAKRILTIYKVKTIGAKFTENEQSEEWMKRWSYYLTGQNLTPDFGKVWMKKSLYASNLISEYLENNPTEFITHNKSKGLGALNFKKDKIRLESDFASFIMNKIEQ
;
A
#
# COMPACT_ATOMS: atom_id res chain seq x y z
N MET A 1 19.82 -5.47 -23.87
CA MET A 1 20.42 -4.97 -22.63
C MET A 1 20.42 -3.45 -22.70
N LYS A 2 20.09 -2.73 -21.62
CA LYS A 2 20.11 -1.26 -21.58
C LYS A 2 20.78 -0.75 -20.31
N THR A 3 21.77 0.14 -20.45
CA THR A 3 22.35 0.87 -19.31
C THR A 3 21.42 1.99 -18.87
N LEU A 4 21.22 2.14 -17.57
CA LEU A 4 20.32 3.08 -16.93
C LEU A 4 21.03 3.83 -15.80
N PHE A 5 20.73 5.11 -15.65
CA PHE A 5 21.21 5.92 -14.54
C PHE A 5 20.20 7.02 -14.20
N GLY A 6 20.35 7.65 -13.03
CA GLY A 6 19.51 8.75 -12.57
C GLY A 6 18.01 8.44 -12.61
N ASN A 7 17.21 9.34 -13.18
CA ASN A 7 15.76 9.17 -13.29
C ASN A 7 15.36 7.95 -14.14
N GLU A 8 16.15 7.57 -15.15
CA GLU A 8 15.80 6.41 -15.99
C GLU A 8 15.86 5.11 -15.19
N LEU A 9 16.90 4.92 -14.38
CA LEU A 9 17.05 3.76 -13.51
C LEU A 9 15.88 3.63 -12.54
N LEU A 10 15.56 4.72 -11.84
CA LEU A 10 14.46 4.77 -10.89
C LEU A 10 13.10 4.53 -11.56
N ASN A 11 12.83 5.18 -12.69
CA ASN A 11 11.54 5.06 -13.38
C ASN A 11 11.36 3.65 -13.95
N GLU A 12 12.42 3.07 -14.50
CA GLU A 12 12.37 1.71 -15.04
C GLU A 12 12.15 0.67 -13.93
N PHE A 13 12.86 0.80 -12.80
CA PHE A 13 12.63 -0.07 -11.65
C PHE A 13 11.20 0.02 -11.11
N ALA A 14 10.67 1.24 -10.96
CA ALA A 14 9.29 1.46 -10.55
C ALA A 14 8.30 0.88 -11.56
N ARG A 15 8.54 1.05 -12.87
CA ARG A 15 7.73 0.47 -13.94
C ARG A 15 7.68 -1.05 -13.84
N LEU A 16 8.83 -1.69 -13.65
CA LEU A 16 8.93 -3.14 -13.47
C LEU A 16 8.07 -3.58 -12.28
N LEU A 17 8.33 -3.04 -11.09
CA LEU A 17 7.57 -3.35 -9.88
C LEU A 17 6.06 -3.20 -10.06
N ASN A 18 5.62 -2.09 -10.67
CA ASN A 18 4.20 -1.83 -10.93
C ASN A 18 3.55 -2.83 -11.89
N SER A 19 4.33 -3.34 -12.84
CA SER A 19 3.87 -4.26 -13.89
C SER A 19 3.96 -5.73 -13.52
N ALA A 20 4.55 -6.07 -12.36
CA ALA A 20 4.75 -7.44 -11.90
C ALA A 20 3.46 -8.26 -11.96
N LYS A 21 3.50 -9.48 -12.49
CA LYS A 21 2.33 -10.38 -12.54
C LYS A 21 2.54 -11.64 -11.72
N ASN A 22 3.73 -12.20 -11.76
CA ASN A 22 4.04 -13.54 -11.25
C ASN A 22 5.02 -13.48 -10.09
N ARG A 23 6.12 -12.72 -10.20
CA ARG A 23 7.16 -12.70 -9.17
C ARG A 23 7.88 -11.37 -8.99
N ILE A 24 8.27 -11.09 -7.75
CA ILE A 24 9.21 -10.04 -7.33
C ILE A 24 10.28 -10.71 -6.47
N TRP A 25 11.45 -10.92 -7.04
CA TRP A 25 12.60 -11.52 -6.37
C TRP A 25 13.71 -10.48 -6.27
N ILE A 26 14.14 -10.19 -5.05
CA ILE A 26 15.11 -9.11 -4.79
C ILE A 26 16.24 -9.66 -3.94
N CYS A 27 17.47 -9.39 -4.37
CA CYS A 27 18.68 -9.54 -3.58
C CYS A 27 19.29 -8.15 -3.37
N SER A 28 19.47 -7.72 -2.14
CA SER A 28 20.09 -6.42 -1.80
C SER A 28 20.65 -6.46 -0.38
N PRO A 29 21.90 -6.03 -0.11
CA PRO A 29 22.43 -5.99 1.25
C PRO A 29 21.63 -5.07 2.17
N TYR A 30 21.17 -3.95 1.63
CA TYR A 30 20.43 -2.93 2.36
C TYR A 30 19.05 -2.74 1.74
N VAL A 31 18.05 -2.61 2.61
CA VAL A 31 16.66 -2.34 2.26
C VAL A 31 16.17 -1.17 3.09
N GLY A 32 15.50 -0.24 2.43
CA GLY A 32 14.95 0.98 3.03
C GLY A 32 13.59 0.73 3.70
N SER A 33 12.86 1.84 3.90
CA SER A 33 11.56 1.79 4.58
C SER A 33 10.44 1.14 3.75
N LEU A 34 9.47 0.51 4.42
CA LEU A 34 8.27 -0.03 3.78
C LEU A 34 7.56 1.02 2.91
N LYS A 35 7.43 2.25 3.42
CA LYS A 35 6.78 3.37 2.72
C LYS A 35 7.46 3.69 1.38
N PHE A 36 8.78 3.67 1.34
CA PHE A 36 9.53 3.89 0.09
C PHE A 36 9.20 2.78 -0.93
N ILE A 37 9.27 1.51 -0.51
CA ILE A 37 8.99 0.36 -1.39
C ILE A 37 7.54 0.36 -1.87
N GLU A 38 6.58 0.63 -0.99
CA GLU A 38 5.17 0.78 -1.35
C GLU A 38 4.99 1.89 -2.37
N THR A 39 5.69 3.02 -2.21
CA THR A 39 5.60 4.16 -3.13
C THR A 39 6.11 3.80 -4.53
N ILE A 40 7.30 3.21 -4.65
CA ILE A 40 7.89 2.88 -5.97
C ILE A 40 7.19 1.70 -6.65
N SER A 41 6.58 0.80 -5.87
CA SER A 41 5.83 -0.35 -6.38
C SER A 41 4.32 -0.10 -6.51
N ASN A 42 3.83 1.12 -6.21
CA ASN A 42 2.41 1.43 -6.17
C ASN A 42 1.59 0.38 -5.38
N ASN A 43 2.07 0.01 -4.18
CA ASN A 43 1.55 -1.07 -3.32
C ASN A 43 1.57 -2.48 -3.93
N LYS A 44 2.13 -2.68 -5.14
CA LYS A 44 2.20 -4.02 -5.76
C LYS A 44 2.97 -5.03 -4.91
N ILE A 45 3.92 -4.55 -4.11
CA ILE A 45 4.65 -5.36 -3.12
C ILE A 45 3.72 -6.04 -2.09
N ASN A 46 2.50 -5.53 -1.90
CA ASN A 46 1.52 -6.09 -0.96
C ASN A 46 0.58 -7.12 -1.61
N SER A 47 0.61 -7.28 -2.94
CA SER A 47 -0.31 -8.19 -3.64
C SER A 47 -0.07 -9.65 -3.26
N SER A 48 -1.13 -10.36 -2.86
CA SER A 48 -1.09 -11.81 -2.58
C SER A 48 -0.86 -12.67 -3.83
N LYS A 49 -1.12 -12.13 -5.03
CA LYS A 49 -1.03 -12.83 -6.32
C LYS A 49 0.39 -12.89 -6.89
N VAL A 50 1.35 -12.21 -6.27
CA VAL A 50 2.74 -12.11 -6.75
C VAL A 50 3.65 -12.81 -5.75
N GLU A 51 4.42 -13.79 -6.23
CA GLU A 51 5.43 -14.47 -5.43
C GLU A 51 6.54 -13.50 -5.02
N LYS A 52 6.90 -13.47 -3.74
CA LYS A 52 7.93 -12.57 -3.21
C LYS A 52 9.04 -13.35 -2.55
N LYS A 53 10.26 -13.13 -3.03
CA LYS A 53 11.49 -13.71 -2.47
C LYS A 53 12.50 -12.61 -2.21
N PHE A 54 13.01 -12.51 -1.00
CA PHE A 54 13.96 -11.49 -0.60
C PHE A 54 15.20 -12.10 0.03
N ILE A 55 16.38 -11.74 -0.48
CA ILE A 55 17.68 -12.05 0.12
C ILE A 55 18.32 -10.73 0.56
N THR A 56 18.72 -10.65 1.82
CA THR A 56 19.43 -9.50 2.40
C THR A 56 20.49 -9.99 3.39
N ASP A 57 21.35 -9.11 3.89
CA ASP A 57 22.13 -9.41 5.10
C ASP A 57 21.39 -8.83 6.31
N ILE A 58 20.85 -9.68 7.19
CA ILE A 58 20.07 -9.22 8.37
C ILE A 58 20.94 -8.83 9.57
N LYS A 59 22.28 -8.79 9.46
CA LYS A 59 23.13 -8.41 10.60
C LYS A 59 22.74 -7.06 11.22
N GLU A 60 22.28 -6.12 10.40
CA GLU A 60 21.88 -4.77 10.77
C GLU A 60 20.40 -4.46 10.44
N VAL A 61 19.49 -5.11 11.16
CA VAL A 61 18.07 -4.73 11.14
C VAL A 61 17.89 -3.42 11.90
N SER A 62 17.30 -2.43 11.23
CA SER A 62 16.97 -1.14 11.82
C SER A 62 15.46 -0.98 11.99
N LYS A 63 15.03 -0.01 12.80
CA LYS A 63 13.60 0.34 12.90
C LYS A 63 12.97 0.71 11.55
N LEU A 64 13.76 1.22 10.60
CA LEU A 64 13.28 1.66 9.28
C LEU A 64 12.85 0.48 8.41
N ASN A 65 13.65 -0.58 8.38
CA ASN A 65 13.41 -1.75 7.52
C ASN A 65 12.65 -2.88 8.23
N PHE A 66 12.51 -2.82 9.56
CA PHE A 66 11.77 -3.81 10.33
C PHE A 66 10.32 -4.01 9.88
N LYS A 67 9.58 -2.92 9.61
CA LYS A 67 8.20 -3.01 9.10
C LYS A 67 8.16 -3.70 7.74
N PHE A 68 9.13 -3.41 6.88
CA PHE A 68 9.27 -4.06 5.58
C PHE A 68 9.53 -5.56 5.74
N PHE A 69 10.49 -5.96 6.55
CA PHE A 69 10.79 -7.38 6.77
C PHE A 69 9.62 -8.15 7.37
N LYS A 70 8.93 -7.58 8.37
CA LYS A 70 7.68 -8.17 8.89
C LYS A 70 6.63 -8.37 7.80
N ARG A 71 6.47 -7.39 6.91
CA ARG A 71 5.53 -7.49 5.78
C ARG A 71 5.92 -8.61 4.81
N ILE A 72 7.20 -8.73 4.46
CA ILE A 72 7.67 -9.79 3.56
C ILE A 72 7.51 -11.16 4.19
N ILE A 73 7.85 -11.35 5.47
CA ILE A 73 7.64 -12.62 6.18
C ILE A 73 6.16 -13.04 6.14
N LYS A 74 5.22 -12.08 6.23
CA LYS A 74 3.78 -12.36 6.16
C LYS A 74 3.26 -12.66 4.74
N THR A 75 3.90 -12.13 3.71
CA THR A 75 3.33 -12.09 2.34
C THR A 75 4.23 -12.71 1.26
N GLY A 76 5.32 -13.36 1.68
CA GLY A 76 6.38 -13.91 0.85
C GLY A 76 7.44 -14.62 1.70
N GLU A 77 8.66 -14.68 1.19
CA GLU A 77 9.77 -15.32 1.89
C GLU A 77 10.99 -14.40 1.99
N LEU A 78 11.48 -14.24 3.23
CA LEU A 78 12.70 -13.52 3.54
C LEU A 78 13.80 -14.52 3.90
N ARG A 79 14.97 -14.36 3.29
CA ARG A 79 16.18 -15.11 3.62
C ARG A 79 17.35 -14.18 3.88
N THR A 80 18.29 -14.64 4.69
CA THR A 80 19.56 -13.96 4.92
C THR A 80 20.72 -14.68 4.24
N LEU A 81 21.61 -13.93 3.61
CA LEU A 81 22.89 -14.42 3.11
C LEU A 81 23.99 -13.48 3.57
N THR A 82 24.78 -13.94 4.54
CA THR A 82 25.87 -13.14 5.12
C THR A 82 26.86 -12.71 4.04
N GLY A 83 27.20 -11.43 4.01
CA GLY A 83 28.18 -10.86 3.08
C GLY A 83 27.65 -10.68 1.65
N VAL A 84 26.35 -10.88 1.41
CA VAL A 84 25.76 -10.60 0.10
C VAL A 84 25.88 -9.12 -0.21
N HIS A 85 26.50 -8.75 -1.33
CA HIS A 85 26.60 -7.36 -1.78
C HIS A 85 25.95 -7.13 -3.15
N ALA A 86 25.42 -8.19 -3.75
CA ALA A 86 24.69 -8.13 -5.01
C ALA A 86 23.42 -7.27 -4.87
N LYS A 87 23.10 -6.48 -5.90
CA LYS A 87 21.79 -5.85 -6.05
C LYS A 87 21.17 -6.31 -7.36
N ILE A 88 20.36 -7.37 -7.24
CA ILE A 88 19.72 -8.07 -8.35
C ILE A 88 18.22 -8.02 -8.10
N TYR A 89 17.49 -7.33 -8.98
CA TYR A 89 16.04 -7.17 -8.89
C TYR A 89 15.37 -7.86 -10.07
N ILE A 90 14.78 -9.01 -9.82
CA ILE A 90 14.06 -9.81 -10.80
C ILE A 90 12.56 -9.56 -10.63
N ILE A 91 11.92 -9.06 -11.68
CA ILE A 91 10.47 -8.86 -11.73
C ILE A 91 9.95 -9.63 -12.93
N ASP A 92 9.09 -10.61 -12.68
CA ASP A 92 8.73 -11.64 -13.64
C ASP A 92 9.99 -12.23 -14.29
N ASN A 93 10.14 -12.19 -15.62
CA ASN A 93 11.32 -12.72 -16.28
C ASN A 93 12.37 -11.66 -16.61
N LYS A 94 12.21 -10.42 -16.13
CA LYS A 94 13.14 -9.31 -16.39
C LYS A 94 14.00 -9.05 -15.17
N CYS A 95 15.19 -8.51 -15.39
CA CYS A 95 16.17 -8.29 -14.32
C CYS A 95 16.78 -6.89 -14.41
N LEU A 96 16.99 -6.28 -13.26
CA LEU A 96 17.81 -5.10 -13.08
C LEU A 96 18.99 -5.46 -12.17
N VAL A 97 20.19 -5.42 -12.73
CA VAL A 97 21.45 -5.54 -11.98
C VAL A 97 22.01 -4.14 -11.79
N THR A 98 22.27 -3.71 -10.55
CA THR A 98 22.56 -2.30 -10.28
C THR A 98 23.57 -2.10 -9.16
N SER A 99 24.16 -0.91 -9.08
CA SER A 99 24.90 -0.43 -7.90
C SER A 99 23.96 0.05 -6.78
N ALA A 100 22.71 0.39 -7.10
CA ALA A 100 21.75 0.91 -6.14
C ALA A 100 21.33 -0.15 -5.13
N ASN A 101 21.44 0.15 -3.84
CA ASN A 101 20.72 -0.60 -2.81
C ASN A 101 19.21 -0.31 -2.91
N LEU A 102 18.39 -1.18 -2.30
CA LEU A 102 16.95 -1.00 -2.25
C LEU A 102 16.55 0.03 -1.19
N THR A 103 17.14 1.23 -1.24
CA THR A 103 16.95 2.30 -0.24
C THR A 103 16.50 3.60 -0.91
N GLU A 104 15.83 4.46 -0.14
CA GLU A 104 15.40 5.77 -0.64
C GLU A 104 16.62 6.60 -1.04
N THR A 105 17.68 6.50 -0.24
CA THR A 105 18.94 7.22 -0.45
C THR A 105 19.59 6.86 -1.77
N ALA A 106 19.74 5.56 -2.09
CA ALA A 106 20.35 5.14 -3.35
C ALA A 106 19.57 5.68 -4.56
N PHE A 107 18.25 5.47 -4.56
CA PHE A 107 17.41 5.83 -5.71
C PHE A 107 17.12 7.32 -5.88
N TYR A 108 17.14 8.14 -4.82
CA TYR A 108 16.79 9.56 -4.92
C TYR A 108 17.96 10.52 -4.76
N ARG A 109 19.07 10.08 -4.17
CA ARG A 109 20.14 10.99 -3.71
C ARG A 109 21.54 10.63 -4.21
N ARG A 110 21.72 9.47 -4.85
CA ARG A 110 23.04 9.02 -5.34
C ARG A 110 23.08 8.86 -6.85
N HIS A 111 24.27 9.01 -7.41
CA HIS A 111 24.55 8.67 -8.79
C HIS A 111 24.74 7.15 -8.88
N GLU A 112 23.65 6.45 -9.21
CA GLU A 112 23.63 5.00 -9.36
C GLU A 112 23.55 4.62 -10.84
N ILE A 113 24.10 3.46 -11.17
CA ILE A 113 24.03 2.85 -12.50
C ILE A 113 23.39 1.47 -12.41
N GLY A 114 22.69 1.06 -13.45
CA GLY A 114 22.17 -0.29 -13.57
C GLY A 114 22.09 -0.74 -15.01
N ILE A 115 22.01 -2.05 -15.18
CA ILE A 115 21.81 -2.73 -16.44
C ILE A 115 20.45 -3.41 -16.38
N PHE A 116 19.56 -2.98 -17.26
CA PHE A 116 18.30 -3.65 -17.52
C PHE A 116 18.49 -4.78 -18.53
N LEU A 117 18.00 -5.94 -18.14
CA LEU A 117 18.02 -7.18 -18.90
C LEU A 117 16.58 -7.57 -19.24
N ASN A 118 16.35 -7.86 -20.52
CA ASN A 118 15.08 -8.42 -20.96
C ASN A 118 14.93 -9.89 -20.52
N GLU A 119 13.88 -10.56 -20.97
CA GLU A 119 13.59 -11.94 -20.58
C GLU A 119 14.69 -12.95 -20.94
N GLU A 120 15.25 -12.85 -22.14
CA GLU A 120 16.29 -13.77 -22.58
C GLU A 120 17.61 -13.52 -21.82
N GLU A 121 17.95 -12.24 -21.64
CA GLU A 121 19.19 -11.79 -20.99
C GLU A 121 19.17 -12.06 -19.48
N SER A 122 17.99 -12.18 -18.87
CA SER A 122 17.86 -12.35 -17.42
C SER A 122 18.16 -13.77 -16.93
N LYS A 123 18.23 -14.78 -17.82
CA LYS A 123 18.34 -16.20 -17.44
C LYS A 123 19.52 -16.48 -16.49
N GLU A 124 20.69 -15.93 -16.78
CA GLU A 124 21.89 -16.12 -15.95
C GLU A 124 21.76 -15.41 -14.59
N SER A 125 21.21 -14.20 -14.57
CA SER A 125 20.97 -13.46 -13.33
C SER A 125 19.94 -14.16 -12.43
N ILE A 126 18.91 -14.77 -13.02
CA ILE A 126 17.91 -15.59 -12.32
C ILE A 126 18.57 -16.84 -11.73
N SER A 127 19.37 -17.57 -12.51
CA SER A 127 20.11 -18.73 -12.02
C SER A 127 21.07 -18.37 -10.87
N THR A 128 21.76 -17.24 -10.99
CA THR A 128 22.63 -16.71 -9.93
C THR A 128 21.84 -16.39 -8.66
N TYR A 129 20.69 -15.74 -8.79
CA TYR A 129 19.79 -15.49 -7.66
C TYR A 129 19.34 -16.78 -6.99
N GLU A 130 18.95 -17.79 -7.75
CA GLU A 130 18.53 -19.09 -7.22
C GLU A 130 19.67 -19.81 -6.49
N ASN A 131 20.90 -19.68 -6.97
CA ASN A 131 22.08 -20.19 -6.27
C ASN A 131 22.30 -19.47 -4.94
N PHE A 132 22.12 -18.15 -4.88
CA PHE A 132 22.13 -17.41 -3.61
C PHE A 132 20.98 -17.85 -2.71
N TRP A 133 19.79 -18.07 -3.28
CA TRP A 133 18.61 -18.53 -2.57
C TRP A 133 18.85 -19.86 -1.86
N LYS A 134 19.47 -20.84 -2.54
CA LYS A 134 19.85 -22.14 -1.98
C LYS A 134 20.86 -22.03 -0.82
N LYS A 135 21.79 -21.07 -0.90
CA LYS A 135 22.82 -20.83 0.14
C LYS A 135 22.30 -19.98 1.32
N SER A 136 21.20 -19.27 1.12
CA SER A 136 20.63 -18.36 2.12
C SER A 136 19.74 -19.07 3.15
N ILE A 137 19.68 -18.51 4.35
CA ILE A 137 18.94 -19.07 5.49
C ILE A 137 17.58 -18.39 5.60
N LYS A 138 16.49 -19.17 5.66
CA LYS A 138 15.12 -18.64 5.81
C LYS A 138 14.90 -17.96 7.16
N ILE A 139 14.36 -16.75 7.12
CA ILE A 139 14.01 -15.96 8.31
C ILE A 139 12.51 -16.07 8.55
N LYS A 140 12.13 -16.75 9.64
CA LYS A 140 10.73 -16.92 10.04
C LYS A 140 10.22 -15.80 10.95
N ARG A 141 11.13 -15.17 11.70
CA ARG A 141 10.83 -14.09 12.65
C ARG A 141 12.00 -13.13 12.67
N ILE A 142 11.70 -11.86 12.87
CA ILE A 142 12.69 -10.80 13.03
C ILE A 142 12.32 -9.99 14.26
N GLU A 143 13.34 -9.61 15.02
CA GLU A 143 13.19 -8.84 16.25
C GLU A 143 13.97 -7.54 16.12
N LEU A 144 13.43 -6.46 16.69
CA LEU A 144 14.17 -5.23 16.81
C LEU A 144 15.19 -5.44 17.93
N LYS A 145 16.47 -5.26 17.62
CA LYS A 145 17.47 -5.14 18.69
C LYS A 145 17.14 -3.89 19.50
N GLU A 146 16.89 -4.04 20.80
CA GLU A 146 16.74 -2.93 21.72
C GLU A 146 18.12 -2.26 21.89
N THR A 147 18.40 -1.23 21.11
CA THR A 147 19.59 -0.40 21.31
C THR A 147 19.34 0.53 22.50
N LYS A 148 20.18 0.42 23.54
CA LYS A 148 20.11 1.19 24.79
C LYS A 148 20.32 2.72 24.63
N ASP A 149 20.60 3.21 23.43
CA ASP A 149 20.85 4.64 23.20
C ASP A 149 19.59 5.40 22.77
N LYS A 150 18.86 5.90 23.76
CA LYS A 150 17.72 6.83 23.60
C LYS A 150 18.10 8.23 23.09
N LYS A 151 19.35 8.48 22.66
CA LYS A 151 19.79 9.79 22.14
C LYS A 151 20.36 9.65 20.71
N LYS A 152 19.63 10.24 19.76
CA LYS A 152 19.93 10.41 18.31
C LYS A 152 19.64 9.22 17.36
N GLU A 153 18.41 8.72 17.31
CA GLU A 153 17.95 7.98 16.11
C GLU A 153 17.37 8.95 15.07
N LYS A 154 18.22 9.79 14.49
CA LYS A 154 17.96 10.29 13.13
C LYS A 154 18.23 9.14 12.18
N SER A 155 17.20 8.74 11.46
CA SER A 155 17.16 7.75 10.37
C SER A 155 18.49 7.54 9.64
N LYS A 156 19.14 6.40 9.87
CA LYS A 156 20.33 5.98 9.12
C LYS A 156 19.89 4.98 8.06
N ASP A 157 19.27 5.49 7.00
CA ASP A 157 18.93 4.72 5.78
C ASP A 157 20.22 4.32 5.01
N GLU A 158 21.35 4.95 5.38
CA GLU A 158 22.76 4.55 5.30
C GLU A 158 23.54 5.75 5.92
N ASN A 159 24.51 5.53 6.81
CA ASN A 159 25.09 6.55 7.72
C ASN A 159 25.50 7.91 7.10
N TYR A 160 25.75 7.97 5.80
CA TYR A 160 26.31 9.15 5.12
C TYR A 160 25.36 9.85 4.13
N GLY A 161 24.32 9.18 3.62
CA GLY A 161 23.54 9.70 2.49
C GLY A 161 22.35 10.61 2.85
N PHE A 162 21.89 10.61 4.11
CA PHE A 162 20.71 11.39 4.51
C PHE A 162 20.93 12.93 4.41
N LYS A 163 22.18 13.39 4.37
CA LYS A 163 22.52 14.81 4.15
C LYS A 163 22.55 15.22 2.68
N LEU A 164 22.57 14.26 1.75
CA LEU A 164 22.63 14.57 0.31
C LEU A 164 21.28 15.14 -0.16
N PRO A 165 21.28 16.13 -1.07
CA PRO A 165 20.05 16.62 -1.68
C PRO A 165 19.36 15.53 -2.50
N LYS A 166 18.04 15.66 -2.67
CA LYS A 166 17.29 14.81 -3.58
C LYS A 166 17.52 15.29 -5.02
N ILE A 167 18.25 14.50 -5.80
CA ILE A 167 18.64 14.81 -7.18
C ILE A 167 17.79 14.06 -8.22
N TRP A 168 17.14 12.96 -7.82
CA TRP A 168 16.27 12.18 -8.70
C TRP A 168 14.83 12.15 -8.20
N ASN A 169 13.89 12.07 -9.14
CA ASN A 169 12.46 12.03 -8.88
C ASN A 169 11.79 11.01 -9.81
N ILE A 170 10.82 10.28 -9.26
CA ILE A 170 9.95 9.42 -10.05
C ILE A 170 9.09 10.34 -10.94
N SER A 171 9.17 10.15 -12.26
CA SER A 171 8.45 10.97 -13.25
C SER A 171 6.93 10.78 -13.13
N GLN A 172 6.50 9.61 -12.68
CA GLN A 172 5.11 9.30 -12.35
C GLN A 172 4.94 9.12 -10.84
N LYS A 173 4.89 10.22 -10.07
CA LYS A 173 4.37 10.17 -8.69
C LYS A 173 2.87 9.86 -8.75
N LYS A 174 2.48 8.63 -9.11
CA LYS A 174 1.17 8.12 -8.72
C LYS A 174 1.21 8.07 -7.20
N LYS A 175 0.65 9.10 -6.57
CA LYS A 175 0.48 9.09 -5.12
C LYS A 175 -0.32 7.83 -4.80
N LEU A 176 0.18 7.02 -3.87
CA LEU A 176 -0.53 5.83 -3.45
C LEU A 176 -1.98 6.17 -3.10
N PRO A 177 -2.93 5.28 -3.43
CA PRO A 177 -4.31 5.47 -3.05
C PRO A 177 -4.37 5.68 -1.54
N GLN A 178 -5.09 6.71 -1.13
CA GLN A 178 -5.55 6.82 0.24
C GLN A 178 -6.81 5.98 0.40
N PHE A 179 -6.99 5.46 1.61
CA PHE A 179 -8.14 4.66 1.95
C PHE A 179 -9.06 5.50 2.83
N TRP A 180 -10.33 5.54 2.46
CA TRP A 180 -11.34 6.34 3.13
C TRP A 180 -12.47 5.43 3.55
N LEU A 181 -12.89 5.51 4.82
CA LEU A 181 -14.14 4.95 5.28
C LEU A 181 -15.23 5.99 5.11
N LYS A 182 -16.29 5.66 4.37
CA LYS A 182 -17.42 6.54 4.11
C LYS A 182 -18.71 5.92 4.66
N PRO A 183 -19.38 6.57 5.63
CA PRO A 183 -20.73 6.18 6.02
C PRO A 183 -21.72 6.38 4.88
N ILE A 184 -22.59 5.40 4.67
CA ILE A 184 -23.72 5.41 3.74
C ILE A 184 -25.00 5.18 4.57
N GLY A 185 -26.03 5.97 4.27
CA GLY A 185 -27.26 6.04 5.08
C GLY A 185 -27.16 7.06 6.23
N VAL A 186 -28.29 7.28 6.90
CA VAL A 186 -28.41 8.17 8.06
C VAL A 186 -29.18 7.48 9.18
N SER A 187 -29.11 8.00 10.40
CA SER A 187 -29.80 7.40 11.54
C SER A 187 -31.32 7.35 11.34
N GLU A 188 -31.87 8.35 10.65
CA GLU A 188 -33.29 8.48 10.35
C GLU A 188 -33.75 7.52 9.24
N ASN A 189 -32.83 7.09 8.37
CA ASN A 189 -33.07 6.15 7.28
C ASN A 189 -31.83 5.23 7.13
N PRO A 190 -31.70 4.23 8.02
CA PRO A 190 -30.54 3.36 8.02
C PRO A 190 -30.52 2.41 6.81
N ILE A 191 -29.35 1.87 6.53
CA ILE A 191 -29.18 0.85 5.49
C ILE A 191 -29.87 -0.43 5.95
N THR A 192 -30.76 -0.94 5.10
CA THR A 192 -31.53 -2.16 5.34
C THR A 192 -30.94 -3.35 4.57
N GLU A 193 -31.28 -4.56 5.01
CA GLU A 193 -30.70 -5.81 4.50
C GLU A 193 -30.97 -6.07 3.01
N ASN A 194 -32.06 -5.50 2.49
CA ASN A 194 -32.49 -5.70 1.10
C ASN A 194 -31.78 -4.78 0.10
N GLN A 195 -31.09 -3.74 0.59
CA GLN A 195 -30.35 -2.83 -0.28
C GLN A 195 -29.12 -3.52 -0.87
N LYS A 196 -28.91 -3.35 -2.18
CA LYS A 196 -27.78 -3.91 -2.91
C LYS A 196 -26.83 -2.78 -3.30
N PHE A 197 -25.53 -3.09 -3.29
CA PHE A 197 -24.46 -2.15 -3.63
C PHE A 197 -23.60 -2.72 -4.77
N SER A 198 -24.28 -3.16 -5.83
CA SER A 198 -23.68 -3.93 -6.93
C SER A 198 -23.45 -3.14 -8.21
N ASP A 199 -23.91 -1.90 -8.27
CA ASP A 199 -23.77 -1.06 -9.45
C ASP A 199 -22.28 -0.82 -9.74
N LEU A 200 -21.91 -0.92 -11.01
CA LEU A 200 -20.51 -0.85 -11.43
C LEU A 200 -19.92 0.56 -11.27
N GLU A 201 -20.77 1.58 -11.37
CA GLU A 201 -20.43 2.98 -11.15
C GLU A 201 -21.52 3.63 -10.31
N VAL A 202 -21.11 4.45 -9.34
CA VAL A 202 -22.04 5.16 -8.44
C VAL A 202 -21.57 6.58 -8.18
N GLU A 203 -22.50 7.45 -7.85
CA GLU A 203 -22.21 8.74 -7.24
C GLU A 203 -22.14 8.60 -5.73
N LEU A 204 -21.04 9.09 -5.14
CA LEU A 204 -20.82 9.11 -3.70
C LEU A 204 -20.98 10.53 -3.19
N HIS A 205 -22.07 10.82 -2.48
CA HIS A 205 -22.41 12.17 -2.03
C HIS A 205 -21.82 12.51 -0.65
N PHE A 206 -21.39 13.75 -0.45
CA PHE A 206 -20.70 14.27 0.73
C PHE A 206 -21.37 15.56 1.20
N ALA A 207 -21.41 15.75 2.52
CA ALA A 207 -21.95 16.96 3.10
C ALA A 207 -20.95 18.12 2.98
N VAL A 208 -19.66 17.80 3.01
CA VAL A 208 -18.57 18.77 2.87
C VAL A 208 -17.67 18.39 1.71
N ASN A 209 -17.25 19.40 0.95
CA ASN A 209 -16.34 19.25 -0.18
C ASN A 209 -15.18 18.28 0.16
N PRO A 210 -15.09 17.11 -0.50
CA PRO A 210 -14.10 16.10 -0.19
C PRO A 210 -12.72 16.42 -0.82
N LYS A 211 -12.21 17.65 -0.64
CA LYS A 211 -10.94 18.14 -1.25
C LYS A 211 -9.72 17.25 -1.02
N ALA A 212 -9.73 16.47 0.06
CA ALA A 212 -8.63 15.56 0.40
C ALA A 212 -8.65 14.24 -0.40
N ILE A 213 -9.81 13.85 -0.96
CA ILE A 213 -9.97 12.64 -1.77
C ILE A 213 -9.48 12.93 -3.19
N ARG A 214 -8.73 11.99 -3.77
CA ARG A 214 -8.14 12.11 -5.11
C ARG A 214 -8.62 11.00 -6.03
N VAL A 215 -8.52 11.22 -7.34
CA VAL A 215 -8.69 10.16 -8.33
C VAL A 215 -7.75 8.99 -7.99
N ASN A 216 -8.26 7.76 -8.12
CA ASN A 216 -7.66 6.50 -7.70
C ASN A 216 -7.63 6.21 -6.18
N ASP A 217 -8.04 7.12 -5.29
CA ASP A 217 -8.23 6.76 -3.88
C ASP A 217 -9.34 5.69 -3.74
N ILE A 218 -9.30 4.94 -2.65
CA ILE A 218 -10.23 3.85 -2.35
C ILE A 218 -11.20 4.30 -1.26
N ILE A 219 -12.49 4.08 -1.49
CA ILE A 219 -13.57 4.34 -0.55
C ILE A 219 -14.18 3.01 -0.12
N ILE A 220 -14.09 2.71 1.17
CA ILE A 220 -14.77 1.60 1.82
C ILE A 220 -16.12 2.13 2.34
N ALA A 221 -17.21 1.61 1.79
CA ALA A 221 -18.56 2.00 2.17
C ALA A 221 -18.99 1.27 3.45
N TYR A 222 -19.48 2.02 4.43
CA TYR A 222 -19.92 1.54 5.74
C TYR A 222 -21.39 1.88 5.96
N GLY A 223 -22.25 0.90 6.24
CA GLY A 223 -23.68 1.12 6.43
C GLY A 223 -24.03 1.66 7.81
N ILE A 224 -24.64 2.84 7.87
CA ILE A 224 -25.30 3.34 9.08
C ILE A 224 -26.51 2.45 9.40
N GLY A 225 -26.71 2.14 10.68
CA GLY A 225 -27.69 1.15 11.15
C GLY A 225 -27.13 -0.28 11.10
N ALA A 226 -26.76 -0.77 9.91
CA ALA A 226 -26.22 -2.12 9.73
C ALA A 226 -24.85 -2.33 10.40
N LYS A 227 -24.04 -1.27 10.55
CA LYS A 227 -22.68 -1.28 11.14
C LYS A 227 -21.69 -2.22 10.45
N ARG A 228 -21.90 -2.47 9.15
CA ARG A 228 -21.10 -3.40 8.34
C ARG A 228 -20.48 -2.71 7.12
N ILE A 229 -19.45 -3.34 6.57
CA ILE A 229 -18.90 -2.96 5.26
C ILE A 229 -19.86 -3.41 4.16
N LEU A 230 -20.17 -2.50 3.24
CA LEU A 230 -21.16 -2.69 2.18
C LEU A 230 -20.51 -3.08 0.85
N THR A 231 -19.49 -2.32 0.44
CA THR A 231 -18.73 -2.55 -0.79
C THR A 231 -17.50 -1.62 -0.82
N ILE A 232 -16.66 -1.74 -1.85
CA ILE A 232 -15.45 -0.92 -2.07
C ILE A 232 -15.54 -0.22 -3.42
N TYR A 233 -15.26 1.07 -3.43
CA TYR A 233 -15.19 1.89 -4.64
C TYR A 233 -13.78 2.46 -4.86
N LYS A 234 -13.39 2.60 -6.12
CA LYS A 234 -12.24 3.37 -6.56
C LYS A 234 -12.71 4.69 -7.18
N VAL A 235 -12.17 5.81 -6.72
CA VAL A 235 -12.56 7.14 -7.24
C VAL A 235 -12.13 7.29 -8.70
N LYS A 236 -13.09 7.50 -9.61
CA LYS A 236 -12.84 7.76 -11.04
C LYS A 236 -12.72 9.25 -11.33
N THR A 237 -13.70 10.04 -10.89
CA THR A 237 -13.69 11.50 -11.03
C THR A 237 -13.90 12.14 -9.66
N ILE A 238 -13.30 13.30 -9.43
CA ILE A 238 -13.59 14.12 -8.25
C ILE A 238 -14.75 15.02 -8.66
N GLY A 239 -15.86 14.95 -7.94
CA GLY A 239 -17.09 15.57 -8.41
C GLY A 239 -17.30 16.99 -7.95
N ALA A 240 -18.30 17.56 -8.59
CA ALA A 240 -18.75 18.93 -8.50
C ALA A 240 -19.65 19.13 -7.27
N LYS A 241 -19.94 20.40 -6.99
CA LYS A 241 -21.06 20.78 -6.12
C LYS A 241 -22.30 20.87 -7.02
N PHE A 242 -23.43 20.30 -6.62
CA PHE A 242 -24.70 20.54 -7.30
C PHE A 242 -24.95 22.05 -7.39
N THR A 243 -25.32 22.50 -8.58
CA THR A 243 -25.78 23.88 -8.83
C THR A 243 -27.09 24.14 -8.09
N GLU A 244 -27.45 25.41 -7.89
CA GLU A 244 -28.71 25.76 -7.19
C GLU A 244 -29.94 25.20 -7.92
N ASN A 245 -29.88 25.09 -9.25
CA ASN A 245 -30.94 24.53 -10.08
C ASN A 245 -31.05 23.00 -9.99
N GLU A 246 -29.98 22.31 -9.58
CA GLU A 246 -29.95 20.85 -9.44
C GLU A 246 -30.39 20.39 -8.04
N GLN A 247 -30.39 21.26 -7.04
CA GLN A 247 -30.77 20.96 -5.65
C GLN A 247 -32.30 20.95 -5.44
N SER A 248 -32.98 20.15 -6.24
CA SER A 248 -34.45 19.99 -6.20
C SER A 248 -34.95 19.28 -4.94
N GLU A 249 -34.13 18.40 -4.35
CA GLU A 249 -34.49 17.60 -3.18
C GLU A 249 -33.72 18.03 -1.91
N GLU A 250 -34.35 17.88 -0.73
CA GLU A 250 -33.79 18.36 0.55
C GLU A 250 -32.48 17.64 0.94
N TRP A 251 -32.35 16.35 0.59
CA TRP A 251 -31.11 15.61 0.81
C TRP A 251 -29.96 16.15 -0.06
N MET A 252 -30.22 16.67 -1.28
CA MET A 252 -29.19 17.24 -2.15
C MET A 252 -28.60 18.52 -1.57
N LYS A 253 -29.38 19.28 -0.79
CA LYS A 253 -28.87 20.44 -0.03
C LYS A 253 -27.89 19.99 1.06
N ARG A 254 -28.21 18.89 1.75
CA ARG A 254 -27.39 18.32 2.84
C ARG A 254 -26.14 17.59 2.33
N TRP A 255 -26.20 16.93 1.16
CA TRP A 255 -25.09 16.21 0.54
C TRP A 255 -24.79 16.75 -0.86
N SER A 256 -24.43 18.04 -0.91
CA SER A 256 -24.33 18.80 -2.15
C SER A 256 -23.08 18.52 -3.00
N TYR A 257 -22.09 17.80 -2.46
CA TYR A 257 -20.89 17.43 -3.19
C TYR A 257 -20.95 15.97 -3.57
N TYR A 258 -20.46 15.60 -4.75
CA TYR A 258 -20.36 14.20 -5.12
C TYR A 258 -19.01 13.87 -5.74
N LEU A 259 -18.79 12.60 -6.04
CA LEU A 259 -17.71 12.09 -6.89
C LEU A 259 -18.19 10.77 -7.51
N THR A 260 -17.58 10.34 -8.60
CA THR A 260 -17.93 9.04 -9.21
C THR A 260 -16.95 7.96 -8.74
N GLY A 261 -17.50 6.82 -8.33
CA GLY A 261 -16.75 5.66 -7.88
C GLY A 261 -17.00 4.45 -8.78
N GLN A 262 -15.93 3.79 -9.21
CA GLN A 262 -15.99 2.45 -9.80
C GLN A 262 -16.09 1.41 -8.69
N ASN A 263 -17.10 0.55 -8.72
CA ASN A 263 -17.25 -0.53 -7.76
C ASN A 263 -16.22 -1.64 -8.04
N LEU A 264 -15.37 -1.91 -7.04
CA LEU A 264 -14.35 -2.95 -7.10
C LEU A 264 -14.88 -4.30 -6.63
N THR A 265 -16.00 -4.31 -5.91
CA THR A 265 -16.56 -5.53 -5.29
C THR A 265 -18.06 -5.66 -5.52
N PRO A 266 -18.54 -5.59 -6.79
CA PRO A 266 -19.98 -5.57 -7.09
C PRO A 266 -20.67 -6.86 -6.64
N ASP A 267 -20.01 -8.02 -6.77
CA ASP A 267 -20.59 -9.30 -6.34
C ASP A 267 -20.73 -9.40 -4.84
N PHE A 268 -19.73 -8.94 -4.08
CA PHE A 268 -19.86 -8.80 -2.63
C PHE A 268 -21.00 -7.83 -2.28
N GLY A 269 -21.10 -6.69 -2.97
CA GLY A 269 -22.17 -5.72 -2.77
C GLY A 269 -23.59 -6.25 -3.01
N LYS A 270 -23.76 -7.37 -3.74
CA LYS A 270 -25.06 -8.08 -3.86
C LYS A 270 -25.41 -8.90 -2.61
N VAL A 271 -24.41 -9.38 -1.88
CA VAL A 271 -24.54 -10.36 -0.79
C VAL A 271 -23.86 -9.92 0.50
N TRP A 272 -23.62 -8.62 0.67
CA TRP A 272 -22.84 -8.06 1.77
C TRP A 272 -23.39 -8.47 3.15
N MET A 273 -24.71 -8.62 3.25
CA MET A 273 -25.39 -9.12 4.45
C MET A 273 -25.03 -10.55 4.85
N LYS A 274 -24.64 -11.39 3.88
CA LYS A 274 -24.27 -12.79 4.16
C LYS A 274 -22.92 -12.90 4.87
N LYS A 275 -22.04 -11.90 4.73
CA LYS A 275 -20.75 -11.87 5.45
C LYS A 275 -20.87 -11.02 6.71
N SER A 276 -20.33 -11.53 7.82
CA SER A 276 -20.32 -10.85 9.12
C SER A 276 -19.19 -9.81 9.21
N LEU A 277 -19.16 -8.84 8.30
CA LEU A 277 -18.13 -7.80 8.24
C LEU A 277 -18.49 -6.56 9.05
N TYR A 278 -18.74 -6.75 10.35
CA TYR A 278 -18.97 -5.64 11.27
C TYR A 278 -17.69 -4.84 11.49
N ALA A 279 -17.81 -3.51 11.44
CA ALA A 279 -16.65 -2.64 11.60
C ALA A 279 -15.95 -2.82 12.97
N SER A 280 -16.71 -3.04 14.04
CA SER A 280 -16.18 -3.34 15.38
C SER A 280 -15.35 -4.61 15.39
N ASN A 281 -15.84 -5.69 14.79
CA ASN A 281 -15.18 -6.99 14.78
C ASN A 281 -13.89 -6.92 13.96
N LEU A 282 -13.93 -6.25 12.81
CA LEU A 282 -12.75 -6.02 11.97
C LEU A 282 -11.65 -5.24 12.72
N ILE A 283 -12.03 -4.22 13.50
CA ILE A 283 -11.08 -3.46 14.33
C ILE A 283 -10.47 -4.36 15.41
N SER A 284 -11.30 -5.09 16.16
CA SER A 284 -10.84 -5.96 17.23
C SER A 284 -9.88 -7.02 16.70
N GLU A 285 -10.26 -7.75 15.65
CA GLU A 285 -9.44 -8.79 15.03
C GLU A 285 -8.12 -8.22 14.50
N TYR A 286 -8.15 -7.04 13.87
CA TYR A 286 -6.94 -6.42 13.37
C TYR A 286 -5.99 -6.01 14.50
N LEU A 287 -6.50 -5.40 15.57
CA LEU A 287 -5.69 -4.92 16.69
C LEU A 287 -5.19 -6.05 17.58
N GLU A 288 -5.93 -7.15 17.72
CA GLU A 288 -5.46 -8.35 18.41
C GLU A 288 -4.18 -8.89 17.74
N ASN A 289 -4.18 -8.94 16.40
CA ASN A 289 -3.03 -9.37 15.61
C ASN A 289 -1.94 -8.30 15.43
N ASN A 290 -2.25 -7.03 15.71
CA ASN A 290 -1.36 -5.89 15.48
C ASN A 290 -1.51 -4.82 16.60
N PRO A 291 -1.19 -5.13 17.86
CA PRO A 291 -1.56 -4.30 19.02
C PRO A 291 -0.93 -2.91 19.05
N THR A 292 0.18 -2.71 18.33
CA THR A 292 0.91 -1.43 18.23
C THR A 292 0.50 -0.58 17.03
N GLU A 293 -0.31 -1.11 16.12
CA GLU A 293 -0.73 -0.39 14.91
C GLU A 293 -2.01 0.42 15.15
N PHE A 294 -2.35 1.27 14.18
CA PHE A 294 -3.50 2.17 14.23
C PHE A 294 -4.52 1.84 13.15
N ILE A 295 -5.76 2.28 13.37
CA ILE A 295 -6.90 2.10 12.45
C ILE A 295 -7.00 3.27 11.48
N THR A 296 -6.73 4.48 11.97
CA THR A 296 -6.88 5.72 11.20
C THR A 296 -5.55 6.41 10.99
N HIS A 297 -5.45 7.18 9.90
CA HIS A 297 -4.26 7.95 9.56
C HIS A 297 -3.81 8.92 10.67
N ASN A 298 -4.75 9.37 11.50
CA ASN A 298 -4.48 10.25 12.64
C ASN A 298 -4.10 9.47 13.90
N LYS A 299 -3.65 8.22 13.76
CA LYS A 299 -3.16 7.34 14.84
C LYS A 299 -4.21 7.03 15.91
N SER A 300 -5.49 6.97 15.53
CA SER A 300 -6.55 6.42 16.40
C SER A 300 -6.68 4.91 16.23
N LYS A 301 -6.98 4.20 17.33
CA LYS A 301 -7.32 2.76 17.36
C LYS A 301 -8.83 2.48 17.14
N GLY A 302 -9.63 3.49 16.84
CA GLY A 302 -11.06 3.30 16.60
C GLY A 302 -11.62 4.29 15.59
N LEU A 303 -12.93 4.16 15.32
CA LEU A 303 -13.66 4.99 14.34
C LEU A 303 -14.54 6.07 14.99
N GLY A 304 -14.31 6.38 16.27
CA GLY A 304 -15.11 7.36 17.02
C GLY A 304 -15.21 8.75 16.39
N ALA A 305 -14.29 9.10 15.48
CA ALA A 305 -14.36 10.34 14.71
C ALA A 305 -15.61 10.42 13.78
N LEU A 306 -16.28 9.30 13.47
CA LEU A 306 -17.55 9.29 12.73
C LEU A 306 -18.70 9.90 13.55
N ASN A 307 -18.63 9.82 14.87
CA ASN A 307 -19.68 10.32 15.77
C ASN A 307 -19.78 11.86 15.78
N PHE A 308 -18.77 12.58 15.25
CA PHE A 308 -18.72 14.04 15.20
C PHE A 308 -19.18 14.62 13.86
N LYS A 309 -20.24 14.06 13.25
CA LYS A 309 -20.82 14.50 11.97
C LYS A 309 -19.83 14.50 10.79
N LYS A 310 -18.75 13.71 10.85
CA LYS A 310 -17.81 13.57 9.74
C LYS A 310 -18.37 12.60 8.70
N ASP A 311 -18.36 13.02 7.45
CA ASP A 311 -18.86 12.26 6.31
C ASP A 311 -17.83 11.28 5.70
N LYS A 312 -16.61 11.23 6.27
CA LYS A 312 -15.51 10.34 5.90
C LYS A 312 -14.41 10.29 6.96
N ILE A 313 -13.64 9.20 7.00
CA ILE A 313 -12.40 9.05 7.77
C ILE A 313 -11.30 8.49 6.88
N ARG A 314 -10.07 9.00 7.00
CA ARG A 314 -8.91 8.38 6.37
C ARG A 314 -8.36 7.23 7.22
N LEU A 315 -8.29 6.04 6.64
CA LEU A 315 -7.78 4.84 7.28
C LEU A 315 -6.27 4.70 7.11
N GLU A 316 -5.64 3.92 8.00
CA GLU A 316 -4.31 3.39 7.74
C GLU A 316 -4.35 2.34 6.62
N SER A 317 -3.31 2.31 5.78
CA SER A 317 -3.24 1.43 4.61
C SER A 317 -3.33 -0.05 4.98
N ASP A 318 -2.71 -0.43 6.09
CA ASP A 318 -2.63 -1.81 6.55
C ASP A 318 -3.99 -2.32 7.02
N PHE A 319 -4.72 -1.49 7.77
CA PHE A 319 -6.07 -1.81 8.20
C PHE A 319 -7.05 -1.85 7.02
N ALA A 320 -6.94 -0.89 6.09
CA ALA A 320 -7.77 -0.91 4.88
C ALA A 320 -7.52 -2.17 4.04
N SER A 321 -6.24 -2.56 3.87
CA SER A 321 -5.87 -3.79 3.16
C SER A 321 -6.41 -5.03 3.85
N PHE A 322 -6.40 -5.05 5.19
CA PHE A 322 -7.01 -6.12 5.98
C PHE A 322 -8.52 -6.26 5.69
N ILE A 323 -9.28 -5.15 5.67
CA ILE A 323 -10.70 -5.16 5.31
C ILE A 323 -10.92 -5.72 3.90
N MET A 324 -10.14 -5.25 2.92
CA MET A 324 -10.26 -5.68 1.53
C MET A 324 -10.03 -7.19 1.40
N ASN A 325 -9.02 -7.74 2.08
CA ASN A 325 -8.75 -9.17 2.09
C ASN A 325 -9.90 -9.98 2.71
N LYS A 326 -10.59 -9.45 3.74
CA LYS A 326 -11.77 -10.10 4.33
C LYS A 326 -12.99 -10.13 3.41
N ILE A 327 -13.05 -9.25 2.42
CA ILE A 327 -14.10 -9.29 1.40
C ILE A 327 -13.82 -10.36 0.35
N GLU A 328 -12.55 -10.59 0.01
CA GLU A 328 -12.12 -11.59 -0.97
C GLU A 328 -12.16 -13.04 -0.43
N GLN A 329 -12.10 -13.25 0.89
CA GLN A 329 -12.34 -14.53 1.58
C GLN A 329 -13.83 -14.80 1.70
#